data_AF-A0A932TBL9-F1
#
_entry.id   AF-A0A932TBL9-F1
#
_cell.length_a   1.000
_cell.length_b   1.000
_cell.length_c   1.000
_cell.angle_alpha   90.00
_cell.angle_beta   90.00
_cell.angle_gamma   90.00
#
_symmetry.space_group_name_H-M   'P 1'
#
loop_
_entity.id
_entity.type
_entity.pdbx_description
1 polymer ?
#
loop_
_entity_poly.entity_id
_entity_poly.type
_entity_poly.pdbx_seq_one_letter_code
_entity_poly.pdbx_strand_id
1 'polypeptide(L)'
;MRRRANLGRTGAILALGIALASGVPLRAAPPTTGASPRAAVPALELFDGRPMSAMGIRLASWGSGTATEAKDVSYTGESSIRIGYHGYYSGGRIILEQPRDLNQQCRDPYGILEFTVKYPPPGHAGPSVAGMPGGGPMEAFMAGGGMGPMGGAPGGVYPPAGTRPQSRSARGGGYAQSGRQAQPRSTQGGVYAPSGGRAQPQGGRGGGYAPPGGAAGWGGAYPPANEQVGPAATRRVRVVLVFEEGTAVATNYPLALFADADTGWFKFTVPFAAFKGLDQLSGHTLKEIRLFGDARDLVWIGQIRTRSDDEEIVVDPLESGLVVAVGEPVEFSATATAGFSALDYSWDFDKEDGIQEDATGSRLVHVFRKPSPLLSNGDAVPFTVTLTITDVSGAKKQVRRETDVTVNE
;
A
#
# COMPACT_ATOMS: atom_id res chain seq x y z
N MET A 1 -32.30 -45.14 80.03
CA MET A 1 -31.64 -43.83 79.81
C MET A 1 -30.41 -44.03 78.95
N ARG A 2 -30.31 -43.27 77.85
CA ARG A 2 -29.12 -42.76 77.07
C ARG A 2 -27.84 -43.62 76.99
N ARG A 3 -27.12 -43.74 75.87
CA ARG A 3 -27.22 -43.32 74.47
C ARG A 3 -26.14 -44.12 73.71
N ARG A 4 -26.29 -44.20 72.38
CA ARG A 4 -25.38 -44.83 71.41
C ARG A 4 -24.01 -44.13 71.34
N ALA A 5 -23.01 -44.90 70.93
CA ALA A 5 -21.88 -44.42 70.13
C ALA A 5 -21.60 -45.40 68.96
N ASN A 6 -21.76 -44.89 67.74
CA ASN A 6 -21.14 -45.37 66.49
C ASN A 6 -19.64 -44.96 66.51
N LEU A 7 -18.69 -45.37 65.69
CA LEU A 7 -18.53 -45.87 64.31
C LEU A 7 -17.30 -46.81 64.33
N GLY A 8 -16.97 -47.71 63.40
CA GLY A 8 -17.36 -47.88 62.00
C GLY A 8 -16.15 -48.43 61.24
N ARG A 9 -16.17 -49.76 61.04
CA ARG A 9 -15.52 -50.60 60.00
C ARG A 9 -14.41 -50.00 59.12
N THR A 10 -13.21 -50.56 59.26
CA THR A 10 -12.19 -50.70 58.20
C THR A 10 -12.17 -52.18 57.77
N GLY A 11 -12.63 -52.45 56.56
CA GLY A 11 -12.59 -53.79 55.96
C GLY A 11 -11.73 -53.74 54.69
N ALA A 12 -10.66 -54.53 54.69
CA ALA A 12 -9.87 -54.85 53.51
C ALA A 12 -10.58 -55.93 52.70
N ILE A 13 -10.76 -55.70 51.39
CA ILE A 13 -10.97 -56.77 50.39
C ILE A 13 -10.11 -56.44 49.17
N LEU A 14 -9.22 -57.37 48.87
CA LEU A 14 -8.47 -57.51 47.64
C LEU A 14 -9.46 -57.80 46.49
N ALA A 15 -9.41 -57.03 45.40
CA ALA A 15 -10.06 -57.41 44.14
C ALA A 15 -9.13 -57.14 42.97
N LEU A 16 -8.66 -58.25 42.42
CA LEU A 16 -7.93 -58.40 41.16
C LEU A 16 -8.82 -57.87 40.02
N GLY A 17 -8.41 -56.79 39.36
CA GLY A 17 -9.11 -56.20 38.22
C GLY A 17 -8.16 -56.03 37.05
N ILE A 18 -8.15 -57.02 36.16
CA ILE A 18 -7.50 -56.97 34.85
C ILE A 18 -8.25 -55.92 34.02
N ALA A 19 -7.66 -54.74 33.83
CA ALA A 19 -8.09 -53.79 32.82
C ALA A 19 -7.26 -54.03 31.55
N LEU A 20 -7.89 -54.68 30.58
CA LEU A 20 -7.42 -54.75 29.19
C LEU A 20 -7.28 -53.32 28.66
N ALA A 21 -6.04 -52.87 28.48
CA ALA A 21 -5.74 -51.69 27.70
C ALA A 21 -6.06 -52.02 26.23
N SER A 22 -7.28 -51.71 25.80
CA SER A 22 -7.61 -51.61 24.39
C SER A 22 -6.80 -50.44 23.83
N GLY A 23 -5.65 -50.76 23.25
CA GLY A 23 -4.87 -49.85 22.43
C GLY A 23 -5.72 -49.41 21.26
N VAL A 24 -6.35 -48.25 21.39
CA VAL A 24 -6.75 -47.45 20.23
C VAL A 24 -5.42 -46.88 19.71
N PRO A 25 -4.91 -47.34 18.55
CA PRO A 25 -3.78 -46.66 17.96
C PRO A 25 -4.21 -45.22 17.72
N LEU A 26 -3.46 -44.27 18.31
CA LEU A 26 -3.46 -42.88 17.86
C LEU A 26 -3.22 -42.94 16.35
N ARG A 27 -4.30 -42.78 15.59
CA ARG A 27 -4.25 -42.67 14.14
C ARG A 27 -3.50 -41.36 13.91
N ALA A 28 -2.21 -41.47 13.59
CA ALA A 28 -1.43 -40.35 13.13
C ALA A 28 -2.27 -39.61 12.10
N ALA A 29 -2.45 -38.30 12.29
CA ALA A 29 -3.08 -37.47 11.29
C ALA A 29 -2.40 -37.79 9.95
N PRO A 30 -3.16 -38.04 8.87
CA PRO A 30 -2.54 -38.24 7.57
C PRO A 30 -1.62 -37.03 7.35
N PRO A 31 -0.38 -37.23 6.86
CA PRO A 31 0.44 -36.11 6.43
C PRO A 31 -0.46 -35.28 5.51
N THR A 32 -0.66 -34.02 5.86
CA THR A 32 -1.28 -33.05 4.97
C THR A 32 -0.56 -33.25 3.64
N THR A 33 -1.26 -33.79 2.65
CA THR A 33 -0.73 -33.95 1.30
C THR A 33 -0.44 -32.54 0.83
N GLY A 34 0.79 -32.09 1.08
CA GLY A 34 1.32 -30.86 0.52
C GLY A 34 1.11 -30.98 -0.97
N ALA A 35 0.34 -30.04 -1.52
CA ALA A 35 0.23 -29.93 -2.96
C ALA A 35 1.64 -29.99 -3.53
N SER A 36 1.88 -30.86 -4.52
CA SER A 36 3.18 -30.87 -5.20
C SER A 36 3.51 -29.44 -5.62
N PRO A 37 4.72 -28.93 -5.29
CA PRO A 37 5.07 -27.55 -5.60
C PRO A 37 4.87 -27.35 -7.10
N ARG A 38 4.05 -26.36 -7.45
CA ARG A 38 3.82 -25.98 -8.84
C ARG A 38 5.19 -25.68 -9.45
N ALA A 39 5.45 -26.20 -10.65
CA ALA A 39 6.67 -25.85 -11.37
C ALA A 39 6.70 -24.33 -11.60
N ALA A 40 7.67 -23.66 -10.98
CA ALA A 40 7.84 -22.21 -11.09
C ALA A 40 8.10 -21.82 -12.55
N VAL A 41 7.55 -20.67 -12.97
CA VAL A 41 7.83 -20.12 -14.30
C VAL A 41 9.29 -19.65 -14.32
N PRO A 42 10.08 -19.99 -15.36
CA PRO A 42 11.46 -19.53 -15.46
C PRO A 42 11.56 -18.00 -15.37
N ALA A 43 12.52 -17.55 -14.56
CA ALA A 43 12.82 -16.13 -14.43
C ALA A 43 13.32 -15.58 -15.77
N LEU A 44 12.79 -14.41 -16.15
CA LEU A 44 13.28 -13.65 -17.30
C LEU A 44 13.97 -12.37 -16.82
N GLU A 45 15.24 -12.23 -17.17
CA GLU A 45 16.03 -11.02 -16.94
C GLU A 45 15.67 -9.94 -17.98
N LEU A 46 15.24 -8.78 -17.52
CA LEU A 46 14.91 -7.61 -18.35
C LEU A 46 16.04 -6.58 -18.35
N PHE A 47 16.80 -6.50 -17.26
CA PHE A 47 18.00 -5.69 -17.11
C PHE A 47 18.89 -6.30 -16.02
N ASP A 48 20.18 -6.45 -16.27
CA ASP A 48 21.13 -7.16 -15.37
C ASP A 48 22.37 -6.33 -15.00
N GLY A 49 22.34 -5.02 -15.27
CA GLY A 49 23.44 -4.11 -14.97
C GLY A 49 24.50 -3.98 -16.08
N ARG A 50 24.38 -4.73 -17.18
CA ARG A 50 25.19 -4.48 -18.39
C ARG A 50 24.82 -3.13 -19.04
N PRO A 51 25.74 -2.50 -19.80
CA PRO A 51 25.50 -1.20 -20.42
C PRO A 51 24.20 -1.16 -21.24
N MET A 52 23.46 -0.05 -21.16
CA MET A 52 22.12 0.07 -21.79
C MET A 52 22.14 -0.23 -23.28
N SER A 53 23.19 0.23 -23.98
CA SER A 53 23.39 -0.02 -25.40
C SER A 53 23.60 -1.49 -25.73
N ALA A 54 24.31 -2.24 -24.88
CA ALA A 54 24.52 -3.68 -25.05
C ALA A 54 23.24 -4.49 -24.81
N MET A 55 22.34 -3.97 -23.97
CA MET A 55 21.05 -4.58 -23.67
C MET A 55 19.94 -4.17 -24.65
N GLY A 56 20.20 -3.25 -25.58
CA GLY A 56 19.16 -2.66 -26.44
C GLY A 56 18.11 -1.92 -25.61
N ILE A 57 18.54 -1.15 -24.61
CA ILE A 57 17.68 -0.35 -23.74
C ILE A 57 17.93 1.13 -24.03
N ARG A 58 16.84 1.88 -24.22
CA ARG A 58 16.87 3.35 -24.22
C ARG A 58 16.15 3.89 -23.00
N LEU A 59 16.74 4.91 -22.40
CA LEU A 59 16.16 5.62 -21.26
C LEU A 59 15.58 6.96 -21.73
N ALA A 60 14.44 7.33 -21.16
CA ALA A 60 13.81 8.61 -21.44
C ALA A 60 13.07 9.16 -20.21
N SER A 61 13.03 10.48 -20.10
CA SER A 61 12.21 11.16 -19.11
C SER A 61 10.71 11.00 -19.40
N TRP A 62 9.90 11.09 -18.34
CA TRP A 62 8.46 11.33 -18.44
C TRP A 62 8.07 12.48 -17.51
N GLY A 63 7.28 13.43 -18.00
CA GLY A 63 6.93 14.64 -17.26
C GLY A 63 8.18 15.43 -16.88
N SER A 64 8.29 15.79 -15.59
CA SER A 64 9.48 16.45 -15.04
C SER A 64 10.51 15.49 -14.43
N GLY A 65 10.33 14.17 -14.59
CA GLY A 65 11.25 13.17 -14.09
C GLY A 65 12.46 12.95 -15.01
N THR A 66 13.38 12.09 -14.58
CA THR A 66 14.60 11.76 -15.34
C THR A 66 14.84 10.25 -15.37
N ALA A 67 15.49 9.78 -16.43
CA ALA A 67 16.05 8.43 -16.50
C ALA A 67 17.37 8.50 -17.27
N THR A 68 18.46 8.10 -16.64
CA THR A 68 19.82 8.13 -17.21
C THR A 68 20.60 6.89 -16.80
N GLU A 69 21.54 6.47 -17.63
CA GLU A 69 22.50 5.44 -17.24
C GLU A 69 23.48 6.02 -16.21
N ALA A 70 23.79 5.24 -15.18
CA ALA A 70 24.76 5.57 -14.15
C ALA A 70 25.84 4.46 -14.10
N LYS A 71 27.09 4.87 -13.92
CA LYS A 71 28.27 3.97 -13.85
C LYS A 71 29.02 4.07 -12.52
N ASP A 72 28.66 5.05 -11.71
CA ASP A 72 29.18 5.32 -10.37
C ASP A 72 28.52 4.45 -9.29
N VAL A 73 27.31 3.96 -9.57
CA VAL A 73 26.57 3.04 -8.71
C VAL A 73 26.08 1.88 -9.56
N SER A 74 26.49 0.65 -9.25
CA SER A 74 26.00 -0.57 -9.92
C SER A 74 25.73 -1.66 -8.87
N TYR A 75 24.82 -2.58 -9.21
CA TYR A 75 24.50 -3.73 -8.38
C TYR A 75 25.29 -4.93 -8.87
N THR A 76 24.91 -5.42 -10.05
CA THR A 76 25.63 -6.38 -10.87
C THR A 76 26.17 -5.65 -12.09
N GLY A 77 27.29 -6.11 -12.64
CA GLY A 77 27.86 -5.54 -13.87
C GLY A 77 28.40 -4.11 -13.70
N GLU A 78 28.27 -3.32 -14.77
CA GLU A 78 29.01 -2.06 -14.97
C GLU A 78 28.13 -0.80 -14.84
N SER A 79 26.81 -0.97 -14.78
CA SER A 79 25.86 0.15 -14.85
C SER A 79 24.60 -0.08 -14.03
N SER A 80 23.88 1.01 -13.78
CA SER A 80 22.52 1.00 -13.26
C SER A 80 21.67 2.06 -13.99
N ILE A 81 20.35 1.97 -13.82
CA ILE A 81 19.42 2.98 -14.29
C ILE A 81 19.14 3.95 -13.14
N ARG A 82 19.55 5.21 -13.29
CA ARG A 82 19.23 6.27 -12.33
C ARG A 82 17.92 6.95 -12.73
N ILE A 83 16.91 6.93 -11.87
CA ILE A 83 15.59 7.55 -12.08
C ILE A 83 15.31 8.60 -11.01
N GLY A 84 14.91 9.80 -11.42
CA GLY A 84 14.38 10.84 -10.54
C GLY A 84 12.86 10.95 -10.63
N TYR A 85 12.17 10.83 -9.50
CA TYR A 85 10.71 10.99 -9.39
C TYR A 85 10.33 12.39 -8.92
N HIS A 86 9.22 12.91 -9.44
CA HIS A 86 8.58 14.15 -8.99
C HIS A 86 7.07 13.90 -8.83
N GLY A 87 6.67 12.80 -8.18
CA GLY A 87 5.29 12.34 -8.05
C GLY A 87 4.82 11.38 -9.17
N TYR A 88 3.55 10.92 -9.07
CA TYR A 88 3.01 9.80 -9.85
C TYR A 88 3.00 9.94 -11.38
N TYR A 89 3.26 11.14 -11.88
CA TYR A 89 3.21 11.47 -13.30
C TYR A 89 4.52 12.07 -13.81
N SER A 90 5.59 11.99 -13.01
CA SER A 90 6.93 12.47 -13.38
C SER A 90 7.97 11.47 -12.90
N GLY A 91 8.62 10.79 -13.84
CA GLY A 91 9.54 9.70 -13.54
C GLY A 91 10.34 9.28 -14.77
N GLY A 92 10.67 7.99 -14.85
CA GLY A 92 11.53 7.43 -15.88
C GLY A 92 10.84 6.41 -16.77
N ARG A 93 11.32 6.31 -18.00
CA ARG A 93 10.93 5.30 -18.99
C ARG A 93 12.13 4.44 -19.34
N ILE A 94 11.92 3.14 -19.34
CA ILE A 94 12.89 2.11 -19.73
C ILE A 94 12.31 1.44 -20.97
N ILE A 95 12.85 1.77 -22.14
CA ILE A 95 12.34 1.34 -23.44
C ILE A 95 13.22 0.20 -23.94
N LEU A 96 12.61 -0.95 -24.20
CA LEU A 96 13.26 -2.11 -24.77
C LEU A 96 13.21 -2.00 -26.30
N GLU A 97 14.37 -1.89 -26.94
CA GLU A 97 14.47 -1.87 -28.41
C GLU A 97 14.06 -3.22 -29.00
N GLN A 98 14.32 -4.30 -28.27
CA GLN A 98 13.82 -5.64 -28.55
C GLN A 98 12.73 -5.98 -27.52
N PRO A 99 11.45 -5.99 -27.91
CA PRO A 99 10.37 -6.37 -27.00
C PRO A 99 10.56 -7.79 -26.44
N ARG A 100 10.06 -8.02 -25.22
CA ARG A 100 10.24 -9.29 -24.48
C ARG A 100 8.90 -9.96 -24.23
N ASP A 101 8.79 -11.24 -24.58
CA ASP A 101 7.58 -12.02 -24.31
C ASP A 101 7.49 -12.39 -22.82
N LEU A 102 6.45 -11.89 -22.15
CA LEU A 102 6.13 -12.16 -20.74
C LEU A 102 4.88 -13.03 -20.57
N ASN A 103 4.40 -13.71 -21.62
CA ASN A 103 3.14 -14.44 -21.57
C ASN A 103 3.09 -15.50 -20.46
N GLN A 104 4.20 -16.21 -20.20
CA GLN A 104 4.23 -17.22 -19.15
C GLN A 104 4.21 -16.56 -17.76
N GLN A 105 4.99 -15.50 -17.59
CA GLN A 105 5.14 -14.77 -16.33
C GLN A 105 3.84 -14.06 -15.93
N CYS A 106 3.17 -13.40 -16.86
CA CYS A 106 1.90 -12.72 -16.61
C CYS A 106 0.73 -13.69 -16.33
N ARG A 107 0.84 -14.96 -16.74
CA ARG A 107 -0.15 -16.02 -16.45
C ARG A 107 0.15 -16.79 -15.17
N ASP A 108 1.29 -16.52 -14.54
CA ASP A 108 1.60 -17.09 -13.24
C ASP A 108 0.87 -16.29 -12.14
N PRO A 109 -0.03 -16.90 -11.35
CA PRO A 109 -0.70 -16.22 -10.24
C PRO A 109 0.29 -15.73 -9.17
N TYR A 110 1.49 -16.31 -9.13
CA TYR A 110 2.59 -15.90 -8.25
C TYR A 110 3.68 -15.12 -8.99
N GLY A 111 3.42 -14.74 -10.24
CA GLY A 111 4.36 -14.01 -11.06
C GLY A 111 4.56 -12.60 -10.53
N ILE A 112 5.82 -12.21 -10.33
CA ILE A 112 6.20 -10.88 -9.87
C ILE A 112 7.20 -10.23 -10.82
N LEU A 113 7.14 -8.90 -10.89
CA LEU A 113 8.18 -8.06 -11.46
C LEU A 113 9.06 -7.56 -10.31
N GLU A 114 10.31 -8.01 -10.27
CA GLU A 114 11.30 -7.70 -9.24
C GLU A 114 12.29 -6.64 -9.75
N PHE A 115 12.56 -5.65 -8.90
CA PHE A 115 13.56 -4.62 -9.13
C PHE A 115 14.56 -4.66 -7.96
N THR A 116 15.85 -4.70 -8.28
CA THR A 116 16.90 -4.47 -7.28
C THR A 116 17.30 -3.00 -7.34
N VAL A 117 17.09 -2.29 -6.24
CA VAL A 117 17.22 -0.84 -6.15
C VAL A 117 18.09 -0.36 -5.01
N LYS A 118 18.64 0.85 -5.17
CA LYS A 118 19.34 1.58 -4.13
C LYS A 118 18.80 3.00 -4.07
N TYR A 119 18.57 3.47 -2.85
CA TYR A 119 18.19 4.86 -2.58
C TYR A 119 19.37 5.60 -1.97
N PRO A 120 19.51 6.92 -2.20
CA PRO A 120 20.52 7.71 -1.53
C PRO A 120 20.26 7.73 -0.02
N PRO A 121 21.28 7.93 0.82
CA PRO A 121 21.08 8.10 2.25
C PRO A 121 20.10 9.24 2.55
N PRO A 122 19.25 9.11 3.59
CA PRO A 122 18.37 10.19 4.02
C PRO A 122 19.14 11.51 4.21
N GLY A 123 18.59 12.62 3.70
CA GLY A 123 19.22 13.95 3.77
C GLY A 123 20.09 14.32 2.57
N HIS A 124 20.42 13.37 1.69
CA HIS A 124 20.96 13.67 0.36
C HIS A 124 19.77 13.84 -0.60
N ALA A 125 18.96 14.88 -0.38
CA ALA A 125 18.08 15.36 -1.43
C ALA A 125 18.98 15.59 -2.65
N GLY A 126 18.80 14.75 -3.68
CA GLY A 126 19.66 14.76 -4.86
C GLY A 126 19.82 16.19 -5.35
N PRO A 127 20.98 16.54 -5.95
CA PRO A 127 21.24 17.92 -6.33
C PRO A 127 20.02 18.43 -7.08
N SER A 128 19.45 19.52 -6.56
CA SER A 128 18.59 20.40 -7.35
C SER A 128 19.23 20.43 -8.72
N VAL A 129 18.55 19.91 -9.74
CA VAL A 129 19.05 19.97 -11.11
C VAL A 129 18.94 21.43 -11.52
N ALA A 130 19.84 22.24 -10.97
CA ALA A 130 20.03 23.65 -11.14
C ALA A 130 21.44 23.75 -11.73
N GLY A 131 21.49 24.07 -13.01
CA GLY A 131 22.75 24.34 -13.71
C GLY A 131 23.12 23.26 -14.72
N MET A 132 22.69 23.47 -15.96
CA MET A 132 23.51 23.10 -17.10
C MET A 132 24.91 23.76 -16.94
N PRO A 133 26.00 23.10 -17.34
CA PRO A 133 27.34 23.69 -17.35
C PRO A 133 27.42 24.75 -18.46
N GLY A 134 27.58 26.01 -18.08
CA GLY A 134 27.71 27.12 -19.04
C GLY A 134 27.88 28.52 -18.46
N GLY A 135 27.72 28.72 -17.15
CA GLY A 135 28.00 30.00 -16.48
C GLY A 135 29.39 29.98 -15.85
N GLY A 136 30.39 30.58 -16.50
CA GLY A 136 31.71 30.78 -15.93
C GLY A 136 31.70 31.66 -14.67
N PRO A 137 32.83 31.76 -13.96
CA PRO A 137 32.93 32.50 -12.71
C PRO A 137 32.96 34.00 -13.01
N MET A 138 31.91 34.74 -12.62
CA MET A 138 32.00 36.19 -12.50
C MET A 138 32.29 36.51 -11.05
N GLU A 139 33.57 36.72 -10.78
CA GLU A 139 34.08 37.41 -9.61
C GLU A 139 33.45 38.80 -9.49
N ALA A 140 33.28 39.20 -8.23
CA ALA A 140 32.78 40.49 -7.82
C ALA A 140 33.61 41.65 -8.39
N PHE A 141 33.00 42.47 -9.26
CA PHE A 141 33.45 43.82 -9.53
C PHE A 141 32.26 44.79 -9.70
N MET A 142 32.20 45.73 -8.75
CA MET A 142 31.81 47.14 -8.90
C MET A 142 30.43 47.53 -9.44
N ALA A 143 29.65 48.14 -8.54
CA ALA A 143 29.18 49.52 -8.60
C ALA A 143 28.76 50.13 -9.96
N GLY A 144 27.49 50.56 -10.00
CA GLY A 144 27.11 51.86 -10.57
C GLY A 144 26.49 51.82 -11.96
N GLY A 145 25.30 52.44 -12.07
CA GLY A 145 24.77 52.90 -13.37
C GLY A 145 23.32 52.48 -13.61
N GLY A 146 22.43 53.46 -13.61
CA GLY A 146 21.03 53.29 -14.01
C GLY A 146 20.82 53.34 -15.53
N MET A 147 19.58 53.70 -15.91
CA MET A 147 18.93 53.61 -17.23
C MET A 147 18.29 52.23 -17.47
N GLY A 148 17.02 52.05 -17.83
CA GLY A 148 15.90 52.90 -18.23
C GLY A 148 14.84 51.96 -18.85
N PRO A 149 13.55 52.32 -18.99
CA PRO A 149 12.52 51.39 -19.46
C PRO A 149 12.31 51.48 -20.98
N MET A 150 12.43 50.36 -21.68
CA MET A 150 11.85 50.13 -23.02
C MET A 150 11.11 48.79 -22.96
N GLY A 151 9.88 48.60 -23.41
CA GLY A 151 9.11 49.35 -24.40
C GLY A 151 8.90 48.47 -25.64
N GLY A 152 7.68 47.96 -25.83
CA GLY A 152 7.14 47.58 -27.14
C GLY A 152 7.20 46.11 -27.55
N ALA A 153 6.07 45.42 -27.42
CA ALA A 153 5.76 44.20 -28.17
C ALA A 153 4.89 44.55 -29.39
N PRO A 154 5.20 44.10 -30.63
CA PRO A 154 4.32 44.25 -31.78
C PRO A 154 3.34 43.07 -31.90
N GLY A 155 2.10 43.40 -32.24
CA GLY A 155 0.95 42.49 -32.32
C GLY A 155 0.96 41.53 -33.51
N GLY A 156 0.28 40.38 -33.30
CA GLY A 156 -0.08 39.42 -34.33
C GLY A 156 -1.59 39.41 -34.57
N VAL A 157 -1.96 39.65 -35.82
CA VAL A 157 -3.32 39.74 -36.36
C VAL A 157 -3.86 38.33 -36.66
N TYR A 158 -5.06 38.01 -36.17
CA TYR A 158 -5.87 36.89 -36.64
C TYR A 158 -6.85 37.34 -37.73
N PRO A 159 -7.04 36.60 -38.84
CA PRO A 159 -8.23 36.72 -39.67
C PRO A 159 -9.29 35.63 -39.36
N PRO A 160 -10.57 35.88 -39.73
CA PRO A 160 -11.73 35.17 -39.19
C PRO A 160 -12.23 34.01 -40.08
N ALA A 161 -13.15 33.25 -39.48
CA ALA A 161 -13.90 32.13 -40.03
C ALA A 161 -14.91 32.47 -41.16
N GLY A 162 -15.24 31.46 -41.97
CA GLY A 162 -16.29 31.42 -43.00
C GLY A 162 -15.69 30.95 -44.34
N THR A 163 -16.21 29.99 -45.10
CA THR A 163 -17.58 29.55 -45.36
C THR A 163 -17.59 28.15 -46.00
N ARG A 164 -18.66 27.38 -45.75
CA ARG A 164 -19.00 26.12 -46.44
C ARG A 164 -19.30 26.34 -47.94
N PRO A 165 -19.26 25.26 -48.74
CA PRO A 165 -20.40 25.00 -49.61
C PRO A 165 -20.94 23.56 -49.58
N GLN A 166 -22.23 23.50 -49.90
CA GLN A 166 -23.11 22.34 -50.00
C GLN A 166 -22.85 21.49 -51.26
N SER A 167 -23.09 20.19 -51.17
CA SER A 167 -23.81 19.37 -52.18
C SER A 167 -24.20 18.04 -51.52
N ARG A 168 -25.50 17.82 -51.27
CA ARG A 168 -26.56 17.21 -52.11
C ARG A 168 -26.54 15.67 -52.16
N SER A 169 -27.56 15.09 -51.51
CA SER A 169 -28.38 13.90 -51.85
C SER A 169 -27.69 12.53 -51.95
N ALA A 170 -28.24 11.39 -51.52
CA ALA A 170 -29.64 10.94 -51.49
C ALA A 170 -29.85 9.66 -50.63
N ARG A 171 -31.13 9.40 -50.27
CA ARG A 171 -31.78 8.11 -49.89
C ARG A 171 -31.32 7.42 -48.59
N GLY A 172 -32.18 6.90 -47.71
CA GLY A 172 -33.65 6.76 -47.66
C GLY A 172 -34.05 5.65 -46.66
N GLY A 173 -35.21 5.81 -45.99
CA GLY A 173 -35.97 4.81 -45.21
C GLY A 173 -35.60 4.71 -43.72
N GLY A 174 -36.46 4.89 -42.71
CA GLY A 174 -37.91 5.04 -42.63
C GLY A 174 -38.57 3.80 -41.99
N TYR A 175 -38.91 3.86 -40.69
CA TYR A 175 -39.97 3.17 -39.88
C TYR A 175 -39.71 3.54 -38.40
N ALA A 176 -40.62 3.68 -37.45
CA ALA A 176 -42.06 3.87 -37.37
C ALA A 176 -42.36 4.39 -35.95
N GLN A 177 -43.46 5.11 -35.80
CA GLN A 177 -43.87 5.91 -34.64
C GLN A 177 -45.08 5.26 -33.95
N SER A 178 -45.12 5.24 -32.61
CA SER A 178 -46.32 5.28 -31.74
C SER A 178 -45.88 5.04 -30.29
N GLY A 179 -46.41 5.67 -29.24
CA GLY A 179 -47.43 6.71 -29.07
C GLY A 179 -47.53 7.05 -27.57
N ARG A 180 -48.01 8.29 -27.27
CA ARG A 180 -48.97 8.72 -26.23
C ARG A 180 -48.88 8.10 -24.81
N GLN A 181 -49.18 8.73 -23.69
CA GLN A 181 -49.70 10.02 -23.20
C GLN A 181 -49.88 9.77 -21.69
N ALA A 182 -49.66 10.77 -20.81
CA ALA A 182 -50.55 11.13 -19.68
C ALA A 182 -49.81 11.93 -18.60
N GLN A 183 -50.18 13.20 -18.46
CA GLN A 183 -50.18 13.94 -17.20
C GLN A 183 -51.56 13.75 -16.53
N PRO A 184 -51.69 14.06 -15.22
CA PRO A 184 -52.36 15.32 -14.90
C PRO A 184 -51.80 16.12 -13.70
N ARG A 185 -52.03 17.45 -13.81
CA ARG A 185 -52.32 18.53 -12.81
C ARG A 185 -53.01 18.05 -11.50
N SER A 186 -53.12 18.76 -10.36
CA SER A 186 -52.68 20.07 -9.81
C SER A 186 -53.35 20.25 -8.42
N THR A 187 -52.69 20.83 -7.41
CA THR A 187 -53.27 21.66 -6.30
C THR A 187 -52.07 22.23 -5.52
N GLN A 188 -51.71 23.53 -5.53
CA GLN A 188 -52.32 24.80 -5.11
C GLN A 188 -52.49 24.98 -3.59
N GLY A 189 -51.79 25.99 -3.04
CA GLY A 189 -52.02 26.66 -1.74
C GLY A 189 -50.88 26.44 -0.73
N GLY A 190 -50.18 27.43 -0.17
CA GLY A 190 -50.43 28.87 -0.14
C GLY A 190 -49.21 29.67 0.34
N VAL A 191 -49.35 30.99 0.18
CA VAL A 191 -48.38 32.06 0.40
C VAL A 191 -48.67 32.73 1.75
N TYR A 192 -47.65 32.99 2.57
CA TYR A 192 -47.52 34.23 3.36
C TYR A 192 -46.03 34.55 3.51
N ALA A 193 -45.68 35.77 3.12
CA ALA A 193 -44.39 36.45 3.34
C ALA A 193 -44.63 37.59 4.36
N PRO A 194 -43.72 38.58 4.51
CA PRO A 194 -42.35 38.57 5.02
C PRO A 194 -42.14 39.62 6.13
N SER A 195 -41.00 39.60 6.83
CA SER A 195 -40.39 40.74 7.57
C SER A 195 -39.24 40.14 8.39
N GLY A 196 -37.99 40.60 8.37
CA GLY A 196 -37.45 41.93 8.17
C GLY A 196 -36.38 42.10 9.27
N GLY A 197 -35.16 42.55 8.93
CA GLY A 197 -34.14 42.82 9.95
C GLY A 197 -32.72 42.79 9.44
N ARG A 198 -32.16 43.99 9.23
CA ARG A 198 -30.81 44.31 8.76
C ARG A 198 -29.94 44.75 9.96
N ALA A 199 -28.62 44.75 9.75
CA ALA A 199 -27.56 45.42 10.53
C ALA A 199 -27.07 44.68 11.80
N GLN A 200 -25.80 44.69 12.23
CA GLN A 200 -24.51 45.20 11.75
C GLN A 200 -23.41 44.56 12.66
N PRO A 201 -22.10 44.73 12.37
CA PRO A 201 -21.01 44.04 13.04
C PRO A 201 -20.45 44.81 14.25
N GLN A 202 -20.02 44.10 15.29
CA GLN A 202 -19.30 44.62 16.46
C GLN A 202 -18.45 43.43 16.98
N GLY A 203 -17.11 43.44 17.07
CA GLY A 203 -16.23 44.51 17.46
C GLY A 203 -16.05 44.49 18.99
N GLY A 204 -15.26 43.55 19.52
CA GLY A 204 -15.06 43.43 20.97
C GLY A 204 -13.81 42.64 21.36
N ARG A 205 -12.77 43.38 21.76
CA ARG A 205 -11.56 42.89 22.43
C ARG A 205 -11.88 42.31 23.82
N GLY A 206 -11.24 41.20 24.16
CA GLY A 206 -10.93 40.75 25.53
C GLY A 206 -9.94 39.59 25.41
N GLY A 207 -8.68 39.65 25.84
CA GLY A 207 -8.15 40.35 27.00
C GLY A 207 -8.21 39.47 28.25
N GLY A 208 -7.78 38.21 28.15
CA GLY A 208 -7.72 37.26 29.27
C GLY A 208 -6.30 36.75 29.48
N TYR A 209 -5.66 37.17 30.57
CA TYR A 209 -4.42 36.62 31.08
C TYR A 209 -4.61 35.14 31.44
N ALA A 210 -3.83 34.24 30.85
CA ALA A 210 -3.71 32.86 31.30
C ALA A 210 -2.58 32.76 32.35
N PRO A 211 -2.81 32.11 33.52
CA PRO A 211 -1.77 31.84 34.50
C PRO A 211 -0.78 30.78 33.97
N PRO A 212 0.51 30.85 34.33
CA PRO A 212 1.50 29.86 33.94
C PRO A 212 1.39 28.64 34.84
N GLY A 213 1.15 27.46 34.24
CA GLY A 213 1.19 26.18 34.94
C GLY A 213 -0.18 25.51 35.04
N GLY A 214 -0.61 24.87 33.96
CA GLY A 214 -1.76 23.98 33.95
C GLY A 214 -1.65 23.07 32.73
N ALA A 215 -1.27 21.82 32.98
CA ALA A 215 -1.12 20.79 31.95
C ALA A 215 -2.43 20.64 31.16
N ALA A 216 -2.40 21.13 29.92
CA ALA A 216 -3.48 20.99 28.97
C ALA A 216 -3.38 19.63 28.29
N GLY A 217 -4.45 18.83 28.41
CA GLY A 217 -4.95 17.93 27.39
C GLY A 217 -3.98 16.86 26.87
N TRP A 218 -4.01 15.69 27.51
CA TRP A 218 -3.63 14.42 26.87
C TRP A 218 -4.69 14.06 25.81
N GLY A 219 -4.63 14.77 24.69
CA GLY A 219 -5.31 14.47 23.44
C GLY A 219 -4.29 14.44 22.30
N GLY A 220 -3.09 13.97 22.59
CA GLY A 220 -2.06 13.73 21.59
C GLY A 220 -2.47 12.53 20.77
N ALA A 221 -2.92 12.79 19.54
CA ALA A 221 -2.84 11.78 18.50
C ALA A 221 -1.38 11.30 18.47
N TYR A 222 -1.15 10.09 18.98
CA TYR A 222 0.12 9.41 18.74
C TYR A 222 0.30 9.39 17.22
N PRO A 223 1.40 9.93 16.67
CA PRO A 223 1.69 9.71 15.26
C PRO A 223 1.71 8.18 15.06
N PRO A 224 1.11 7.66 13.97
CA PRO A 224 1.10 6.23 13.75
C PRO A 224 2.54 5.73 13.75
N ALA A 225 2.82 4.72 14.58
CA ALA A 225 4.15 4.20 14.88
C ALA A 225 4.80 3.45 13.70
N ASN A 226 4.37 3.70 12.46
CA ASN A 226 4.69 2.90 11.28
C ASN A 226 5.51 3.62 10.20
N GLU A 227 5.84 4.92 10.34
CA GLU A 227 6.85 5.52 9.48
C GLU A 227 8.25 5.25 10.04
N GLN A 228 8.68 3.99 9.95
CA GLN A 228 10.11 3.74 9.77
C GLN A 228 10.53 4.62 8.58
N VAL A 229 11.39 5.61 8.82
CA VAL A 229 11.97 6.44 7.77
C VAL A 229 12.88 5.52 6.97
N GLY A 230 12.27 4.84 6.00
CA GLY A 230 13.00 4.02 5.05
C GLY A 230 13.98 4.88 4.26
N PRO A 231 14.93 4.25 3.56
CA PRO A 231 15.91 4.99 2.75
C PRO A 231 15.24 5.76 1.59
N ALA A 232 14.00 5.42 1.23
CA ALA A 232 13.21 6.10 0.22
C ALA A 232 12.25 7.13 0.84
N ALA A 233 12.17 8.32 0.23
CA ALA A 233 11.09 9.27 0.50
C ALA A 233 9.77 8.79 -0.12
N THR A 234 9.86 8.05 -1.22
CA THR A 234 8.73 7.37 -1.87
C THR A 234 8.18 6.28 -0.97
N ARG A 235 6.87 6.28 -0.73
CA ARG A 235 6.17 5.21 0.02
C ARG A 235 5.30 4.35 -0.89
N ARG A 236 4.93 4.88 -2.04
CA ARG A 236 4.08 4.19 -3.02
C ARG A 236 4.57 4.46 -4.43
N VAL A 237 4.53 3.44 -5.25
CA VAL A 237 4.96 3.49 -6.65
C VAL A 237 3.77 3.39 -7.59
N ARG A 238 3.97 3.94 -8.78
CA ARG A 238 3.15 3.62 -9.94
C ARG A 238 4.06 3.00 -10.97
N VAL A 239 3.66 1.84 -11.48
CA VAL A 239 4.37 1.11 -12.53
C VAL A 239 3.42 0.95 -13.71
N VAL A 240 3.88 1.37 -14.89
CA VAL A 240 3.15 1.16 -16.14
C VAL A 240 3.96 0.23 -17.00
N LEU A 241 3.34 -0.89 -17.40
CA LEU A 241 3.87 -1.78 -18.42
C LEU A 241 3.19 -1.45 -19.74
N VAL A 242 4.00 -1.20 -20.76
CA VAL A 242 3.53 -0.98 -22.13
C VAL A 242 3.91 -2.21 -22.94
N PHE A 243 2.90 -2.96 -23.35
CA PHE A 243 3.00 -4.10 -24.25
C PHE A 243 2.73 -3.66 -25.69
N GLU A 244 2.94 -4.54 -26.67
CA GLU A 244 2.55 -4.26 -28.05
C GLU A 244 1.03 -4.10 -28.20
N GLU A 245 0.28 -4.83 -27.39
CA GLU A 245 -1.17 -4.94 -27.44
C GLU A 245 -1.88 -3.87 -26.61
N GLY A 246 -1.19 -3.22 -25.66
CA GLY A 246 -1.80 -2.22 -24.78
C GLY A 246 -0.97 -1.92 -23.54
N THR A 247 -1.61 -1.37 -22.51
CA THR A 247 -0.93 -0.99 -21.26
C THR A 247 -1.59 -1.60 -20.06
N ALA A 248 -0.79 -2.08 -19.11
CA ALA A 248 -1.26 -2.49 -17.79
C ALA A 248 -0.63 -1.60 -16.73
N VAL A 249 -1.37 -1.29 -15.66
CA VAL A 249 -0.95 -0.29 -14.67
C VAL A 249 -1.16 -0.78 -13.24
N ALA A 250 -0.09 -0.79 -12.45
CA ALA A 250 -0.15 -0.83 -11.00
C ALA A 250 -0.08 0.61 -10.49
N THR A 251 -1.17 1.09 -9.89
CA THR A 251 -1.28 2.47 -9.38
C THR A 251 -1.28 2.46 -7.85
N ASN A 252 -0.54 3.38 -7.23
CA ASN A 252 -0.55 3.54 -5.77
C ASN A 252 -0.15 2.25 -5.05
N TYR A 253 0.77 1.46 -5.62
CA TYR A 253 1.22 0.20 -5.03
C TYR A 253 2.24 0.48 -3.92
N PRO A 254 2.14 -0.13 -2.73
CA PRO A 254 3.06 0.16 -1.64
C PRO A 254 4.49 -0.25 -2.00
N LEU A 255 5.46 0.60 -1.62
CA LEU A 255 6.87 0.29 -1.77
C LEU A 255 7.37 -0.47 -0.54
N ALA A 256 7.27 -1.80 -0.59
CA ALA A 256 7.92 -2.68 0.36
C ALA A 256 9.37 -2.94 -0.09
N LEU A 257 10.35 -2.65 0.78
CA LEU A 257 11.78 -2.83 0.51
C LEU A 257 12.32 -4.01 1.30
N PHE A 258 12.83 -5.01 0.60
CA PHE A 258 13.46 -6.20 1.18
C PHE A 258 14.97 -6.05 1.05
N ALA A 259 15.69 -5.96 2.17
CA ALA A 259 17.14 -5.78 2.14
C ALA A 259 17.83 -6.95 1.41
N ASP A 260 18.74 -6.63 0.49
CA ASP A 260 19.63 -7.61 -0.10
C ASP A 260 20.94 -7.60 0.70
N ALA A 261 21.10 -8.61 1.56
CA ALA A 261 22.09 -8.66 2.63
C ALA A 261 23.48 -8.15 2.18
N ASP A 262 24.08 -7.28 2.98
CA ASP A 262 25.45 -6.74 2.85
C ASP A 262 25.77 -5.91 1.61
N THR A 263 24.80 -5.65 0.72
CA THR A 263 25.03 -4.86 -0.52
C THR A 263 24.62 -3.38 -0.40
N GLY A 264 23.74 -3.07 0.56
CA GLY A 264 23.05 -1.77 0.63
C GLY A 264 22.03 -1.56 -0.48
N TRP A 265 21.68 -2.62 -1.22
CA TRP A 265 20.58 -2.66 -2.17
C TRP A 265 19.35 -3.30 -1.51
N PHE A 266 18.19 -3.03 -2.09
CA PHE A 266 16.90 -3.53 -1.67
C PHE A 266 16.19 -4.13 -2.88
N LYS A 267 15.38 -5.15 -2.67
CA LYS A 267 14.41 -5.62 -3.66
C LYS A 267 13.09 -4.93 -3.40
N PHE A 268 12.43 -4.50 -4.47
CA PHE A 268 11.01 -4.18 -4.45
C PHE A 268 10.33 -4.95 -5.58
N THR A 269 9.09 -5.35 -5.35
CA THR A 269 8.37 -6.24 -6.26
C THR A 269 6.98 -5.69 -6.52
N VAL A 270 6.47 -5.94 -7.72
CA VAL A 270 5.07 -5.71 -8.07
C VAL A 270 4.51 -6.99 -8.68
N PRO A 271 3.59 -7.69 -8.01
CA PRO A 271 2.93 -8.86 -8.56
C PRO A 271 2.16 -8.51 -9.84
N PHE A 272 2.16 -9.39 -10.83
CA PHE A 272 1.42 -9.18 -12.07
C PHE A 272 -0.09 -9.03 -11.81
N ALA A 273 -0.60 -9.68 -10.77
CA ALA A 273 -1.98 -9.52 -10.28
C ALA A 273 -2.34 -8.07 -9.88
N ALA A 274 -1.36 -7.25 -9.52
CA ALA A 274 -1.58 -5.84 -9.16
C ALA A 274 -1.79 -4.91 -10.39
N PHE A 275 -1.52 -5.40 -11.61
CA PHE A 275 -1.63 -4.58 -12.83
C PHE A 275 -3.03 -4.65 -13.43
N LYS A 276 -3.77 -3.55 -13.32
CA LYS A 276 -5.08 -3.41 -13.97
C LYS A 276 -4.92 -3.37 -15.49
N GLY A 277 -5.79 -4.10 -16.19
CA GLY A 277 -5.83 -4.17 -17.65
C GLY A 277 -4.92 -5.24 -18.26
N LEU A 278 -4.13 -5.96 -17.45
CA LEU A 278 -3.26 -7.04 -17.94
C LEU A 278 -4.08 -8.20 -18.53
N ASP A 279 -5.17 -8.57 -17.86
CA ASP A 279 -6.13 -9.60 -18.25
C ASP A 279 -6.91 -9.29 -19.54
N GLN A 280 -6.92 -8.02 -19.97
CA GLN A 280 -7.62 -7.55 -21.16
C GLN A 280 -6.74 -7.63 -22.42
N LEU A 281 -5.44 -7.90 -22.28
CA LEU A 281 -4.51 -7.98 -23.39
C LEU A 281 -4.50 -9.38 -24.01
N SER A 282 -4.44 -9.46 -25.33
CA SER A 282 -4.33 -10.73 -26.06
C SER A 282 -2.92 -11.35 -26.00
N GLY A 283 -1.91 -10.56 -25.66
CA GLY A 283 -0.51 -10.94 -25.57
C GLY A 283 0.25 -10.02 -24.60
N HIS A 284 1.41 -10.48 -24.15
CA HIS A 284 2.23 -9.80 -23.14
C HIS A 284 3.65 -9.55 -23.66
N THR A 285 3.77 -9.02 -24.88
CA THR A 285 5.07 -8.66 -25.46
C THR A 285 5.47 -7.26 -24.98
N LEU A 286 6.30 -7.19 -23.93
CA LEU A 286 6.67 -5.95 -23.24
C LEU A 286 7.63 -5.09 -24.08
N LYS A 287 7.31 -3.80 -24.25
CA LYS A 287 8.15 -2.79 -24.92
C LYS A 287 8.76 -1.76 -24.00
N GLU A 288 8.05 -1.41 -22.92
CA GLU A 288 8.48 -0.32 -22.06
C GLU A 288 7.96 -0.49 -20.63
N ILE A 289 8.82 -0.16 -19.67
CA ILE A 289 8.48 -0.01 -18.26
C ILE A 289 8.55 1.48 -17.91
N ARG A 290 7.52 2.00 -17.25
CA ARG A 290 7.54 3.35 -16.67
C ARG A 290 7.44 3.24 -15.16
N LEU A 291 8.30 3.97 -14.46
CA LEU A 291 8.38 3.93 -13.01
C LEU A 291 8.26 5.34 -12.43
N PHE A 292 7.38 5.47 -11.44
CA PHE A 292 7.06 6.71 -10.74
C PHE A 292 6.92 6.45 -9.23
N GLY A 293 7.17 7.48 -8.41
CA GLY A 293 6.91 7.47 -6.97
C GLY A 293 5.84 8.49 -6.56
N ASP A 294 5.35 8.41 -5.33
CA ASP A 294 4.41 9.38 -4.74
C ASP A 294 5.08 10.63 -4.17
N ALA A 295 6.41 10.59 -4.00
CA ALA A 295 7.22 11.70 -3.52
C ALA A 295 8.28 12.13 -4.55
N ARG A 296 9.01 13.19 -4.22
CA ARG A 296 10.25 13.53 -4.92
C ARG A 296 11.37 12.64 -4.38
N ASP A 297 12.01 11.89 -5.27
CA ASP A 297 13.02 10.91 -4.86
C ASP A 297 14.01 10.61 -5.98
N LEU A 298 15.09 9.91 -5.64
CA LEU A 298 16.08 9.40 -6.58
C LEU A 298 16.32 7.92 -6.29
N VAL A 299 16.30 7.09 -7.33
CA VAL A 299 16.61 5.66 -7.21
C VAL A 299 17.62 5.24 -8.26
N TRP A 300 18.49 4.30 -7.90
CA TRP A 300 19.25 3.49 -8.86
C TRP A 300 18.62 2.11 -8.96
N ILE A 301 18.42 1.61 -10.18
CA ILE A 301 17.95 0.26 -10.45
C ILE A 301 19.12 -0.52 -11.03
N GLY A 302 19.57 -1.54 -10.32
CA GLY A 302 20.69 -2.38 -10.70
C GLY A 302 20.27 -3.64 -11.45
N GLN A 303 19.04 -4.10 -11.25
CA GLN A 303 18.48 -5.26 -11.93
C GLN A 303 16.96 -5.15 -12.06
N ILE A 304 16.41 -5.68 -13.14
CA ILE A 304 14.97 -5.89 -13.35
C ILE A 304 14.77 -7.29 -13.90
N ARG A 305 13.92 -8.08 -13.25
CA ARG A 305 13.60 -9.43 -13.69
C ARG A 305 12.19 -9.84 -13.30
N THR A 306 11.76 -10.96 -13.86
CA THR A 306 10.53 -11.63 -13.45
C THR A 306 10.86 -12.91 -12.71
N ARG A 307 9.97 -13.36 -11.84
CA ARG A 307 10.06 -14.67 -11.14
C ARG A 307 8.71 -15.07 -10.57
N SER A 308 8.60 -16.31 -10.11
CA SER A 308 7.52 -16.76 -9.25
C SER A 308 7.87 -16.53 -7.77
N ASP A 309 6.89 -16.16 -6.96
CA ASP A 309 6.96 -16.12 -5.49
C ASP A 309 5.68 -16.71 -4.88
N ASP A 310 5.71 -18.02 -4.64
CA ASP A 310 4.64 -18.80 -4.05
C ASP A 310 4.81 -19.03 -2.53
N GLU A 311 5.77 -18.35 -1.90
CA GLU A 311 6.00 -18.46 -0.45
C GLU A 311 4.75 -18.00 0.31
N GLU A 312 4.13 -18.90 1.07
CA GLU A 312 2.91 -18.59 1.82
C GLU A 312 3.15 -17.53 2.90
N ILE A 313 2.08 -16.84 3.29
CA ILE A 313 2.13 -15.96 4.47
C ILE A 313 2.27 -16.86 5.71
N VAL A 314 3.37 -16.73 6.43
CA VAL A 314 3.61 -17.38 7.72
C VAL A 314 3.65 -16.30 8.78
N VAL A 315 2.84 -16.48 9.83
CA VAL A 315 2.72 -15.52 10.93
C VAL A 315 3.23 -16.18 12.20
N ASP A 316 4.15 -15.50 12.87
CA ASP A 316 4.67 -15.93 14.17
C ASP A 316 3.52 -15.99 15.20
N PRO A 317 3.61 -16.86 16.23
CA PRO A 317 2.64 -16.87 17.30
C PRO A 317 2.50 -15.48 17.95
N LEU A 318 1.26 -15.06 18.19
CA LEU A 318 0.98 -13.86 18.98
C LEU A 318 1.29 -14.12 20.45
N GLU A 319 1.62 -13.05 21.18
CA GLU A 319 1.69 -13.11 22.64
C GLU A 319 0.34 -13.56 23.20
N SER A 320 0.36 -14.50 24.16
CA SER A 320 -0.84 -15.16 24.68
C SER A 320 -0.90 -15.05 26.20
N GLY A 321 -2.12 -15.12 26.75
CA GLY A 321 -2.33 -15.01 28.19
C GLY A 321 -2.06 -13.61 28.74
N LEU A 322 -2.29 -12.58 27.92
CA LEU A 322 -2.15 -11.19 28.32
C LEU A 322 -3.18 -10.85 29.41
N VAL A 323 -2.71 -10.26 30.51
CA VAL A 323 -3.55 -9.77 31.61
C VAL A 323 -3.19 -8.32 31.88
N VAL A 324 -4.15 -7.42 31.74
CA VAL A 324 -3.93 -5.96 31.80
C VAL A 324 -5.02 -5.28 32.62
N ALA A 325 -4.80 -4.07 33.11
CA ALA A 325 -5.83 -3.28 33.78
C ALA A 325 -6.66 -2.44 32.79
N VAL A 326 -7.89 -2.07 33.15
CA VAL A 326 -8.68 -1.11 32.37
C VAL A 326 -7.91 0.21 32.21
N GLY A 327 -7.83 0.70 30.98
CA GLY A 327 -7.11 1.93 30.66
C GLY A 327 -5.60 1.77 30.48
N GLU A 328 -5.05 0.57 30.71
CA GLU A 328 -3.64 0.28 30.46
C GLU A 328 -3.37 0.17 28.94
N PRO A 329 -2.34 0.87 28.42
CA PRO A 329 -1.94 0.73 27.03
C PRO A 329 -1.23 -0.60 26.81
N VAL A 330 -1.76 -1.39 25.87
CA VAL A 330 -1.20 -2.68 25.44
C VAL A 330 -0.60 -2.52 24.07
N GLU A 331 0.66 -2.92 23.93
CA GLU A 331 1.32 -2.94 22.64
C GLU A 331 1.07 -4.29 21.94
N PHE A 332 0.55 -4.24 20.72
CA PHE A 332 0.40 -5.41 19.86
C PHE A 332 1.45 -5.34 18.76
N SER A 333 2.16 -6.44 18.54
CA SER A 333 3.15 -6.57 17.48
C SER A 333 2.98 -7.92 16.78
N ALA A 334 3.08 -7.92 15.46
CA ALA A 334 3.02 -9.10 14.62
C ALA A 334 4.20 -9.16 13.68
N THR A 335 4.82 -10.33 13.62
CA THR A 335 5.88 -10.67 12.67
C THR A 335 5.33 -11.69 11.69
N ALA A 336 5.57 -11.45 10.40
CA ALA A 336 5.16 -12.37 9.34
C ALA A 336 6.22 -12.40 8.24
N THR A 337 6.31 -13.55 7.57
CA THR A 337 7.09 -13.74 6.34
C THR A 337 6.14 -14.12 5.21
N ALA A 338 6.45 -13.69 3.98
CA ALA A 338 5.62 -13.95 2.81
C ALA A 338 6.41 -13.76 1.50
N GLY A 339 7.65 -14.25 1.43
CA GLY A 339 8.56 -13.94 0.33
C GLY A 339 8.72 -12.44 0.11
N PHE A 340 8.40 -11.98 -1.10
CA PHE A 340 8.47 -10.58 -1.52
C PHE A 340 7.09 -9.90 -1.61
N SER A 341 6.08 -10.38 -0.88
CA SER A 341 4.77 -9.71 -0.83
C SER A 341 4.77 -8.49 0.08
N ALA A 342 4.10 -7.42 -0.36
CA ALA A 342 3.70 -6.35 0.55
C ALA A 342 2.49 -6.82 1.36
N LEU A 343 2.53 -6.64 2.69
CA LEU A 343 1.52 -7.14 3.61
C LEU A 343 0.74 -5.99 4.25
N ASP A 344 -0.58 -6.16 4.31
CA ASP A 344 -1.48 -5.33 5.12
C ASP A 344 -1.90 -6.09 6.38
N TYR A 345 -1.93 -5.38 7.51
CA TYR A 345 -2.25 -5.90 8.84
C TYR A 345 -3.49 -5.20 9.36
N SER A 346 -4.52 -5.97 9.69
CA SER A 346 -5.78 -5.51 10.28
C SER A 346 -5.99 -6.20 11.62
N TRP A 347 -6.33 -5.43 12.63
CA TRP A 347 -6.62 -5.88 13.98
C TRP A 347 -8.08 -5.58 14.34
N ASP A 348 -8.64 -6.48 15.12
CA ASP A 348 -10.01 -6.54 15.62
C ASP A 348 -9.89 -6.90 17.10
N PHE A 349 -10.32 -6.03 18.01
CA PHE A 349 -10.06 -6.20 19.46
C PHE A 349 -11.20 -6.83 20.22
N ASP A 350 -12.33 -7.08 19.56
CA ASP A 350 -13.42 -7.86 20.09
C ASP A 350 -14.09 -8.67 18.97
N LYS A 351 -14.84 -9.70 19.35
CA LYS A 351 -15.59 -10.57 18.42
C LYS A 351 -17.09 -10.26 18.45
N GLU A 352 -17.50 -9.25 19.22
CA GLU A 352 -18.92 -9.05 19.53
C GLU A 352 -19.71 -8.57 18.30
N ASP A 353 -19.06 -7.84 17.39
CA ASP A 353 -19.69 -7.27 16.21
C ASP A 353 -19.33 -7.95 14.88
N GLY A 354 -18.56 -9.04 14.93
CA GLY A 354 -18.00 -9.72 13.77
C GLY A 354 -16.48 -9.72 13.82
N ILE A 355 -15.83 -9.84 12.67
CA ILE A 355 -14.42 -9.50 12.51
C ILE A 355 -14.41 -8.23 11.66
N GLN A 356 -14.00 -7.11 12.25
CA GLN A 356 -13.91 -5.82 11.58
C GLN A 356 -12.50 -5.24 11.69
N GLU A 357 -12.22 -4.17 10.95
CA GLU A 357 -10.95 -3.46 11.08
C GLU A 357 -11.11 -2.37 12.13
N ASP A 358 -10.58 -2.60 13.33
CA ASP A 358 -10.48 -1.60 14.39
C ASP A 358 -9.20 -0.77 14.27
N ALA A 359 -8.11 -1.43 13.84
CA ALA A 359 -6.82 -0.78 13.66
C ALA A 359 -5.94 -1.49 12.63
N THR A 360 -4.95 -0.77 12.09
CA THR A 360 -4.03 -1.29 11.08
C THR A 360 -2.57 -1.12 11.48
N GLY A 361 -1.72 -2.05 11.03
CA GLY A 361 -0.27 -1.97 11.18
C GLY A 361 0.32 -3.20 11.85
N SER A 362 1.59 -3.50 11.55
CA SER A 362 2.30 -4.61 12.17
C SER A 362 2.61 -4.38 13.65
N ARG A 363 2.59 -3.13 14.11
CA ARG A 363 2.77 -2.73 15.50
C ARG A 363 1.85 -1.56 15.84
N LEU A 364 1.12 -1.66 16.95
CA LEU A 364 0.21 -0.62 17.43
C LEU A 364 0.06 -0.67 18.95
N VAL A 365 -0.58 0.37 19.51
CA VAL A 365 -0.99 0.41 20.92
C VAL A 365 -2.51 0.49 20.98
N HIS A 366 -3.12 -0.36 21.79
CA HIS A 366 -4.56 -0.36 22.06
C HIS A 366 -4.83 -0.21 23.56
N VAL A 367 -5.96 0.40 23.92
CA VAL A 367 -6.37 0.58 25.32
C VAL A 367 -7.77 0.02 25.51
N PHE A 368 -7.87 -1.06 26.28
CA PHE A 368 -9.15 -1.64 26.66
C PHE A 368 -9.86 -0.74 27.69
N ARG A 369 -11.10 -0.37 27.40
CA ARG A 369 -11.90 0.57 28.23
C ARG A 369 -12.96 -0.10 29.09
N LYS A 370 -13.11 -1.41 28.96
CA LYS A 370 -14.07 -2.23 29.70
C LYS A 370 -13.32 -3.42 30.29
N PRO A 371 -13.63 -3.84 31.52
CA PRO A 371 -13.10 -5.08 32.05
C PRO A 371 -13.66 -6.27 31.27
N SER A 372 -12.96 -7.39 31.34
CA SER A 372 -13.44 -8.67 30.82
C SER A 372 -14.77 -9.05 31.49
N PRO A 373 -15.80 -9.48 30.73
CA PRO A 373 -17.03 -9.98 31.31
C PRO A 373 -16.75 -11.15 32.25
N LEU A 374 -17.46 -11.22 33.38
CA LEU A 374 -17.33 -12.35 34.31
C LEU A 374 -18.45 -13.37 34.06
N LEU A 375 -18.09 -14.64 34.06
CA LEU A 375 -19.03 -15.74 34.17
C LEU A 375 -19.66 -15.79 35.57
N SER A 376 -20.77 -16.51 35.72
CA SER A 376 -21.48 -16.64 37.00
C SER A 376 -20.65 -17.28 38.12
N ASN A 377 -19.57 -17.97 37.78
CA ASN A 377 -18.61 -18.57 38.72
C ASN A 377 -17.47 -17.62 39.10
N GLY A 378 -17.42 -16.40 38.56
CA GLY A 378 -16.38 -15.41 38.81
C GLY A 378 -15.19 -15.46 37.85
N ASP A 379 -15.16 -16.40 36.89
CA ASP A 379 -14.08 -16.48 35.91
C ASP A 379 -14.23 -15.40 34.85
N ALA A 380 -13.12 -14.78 34.46
CA ALA A 380 -13.10 -13.78 33.39
C ALA A 380 -13.20 -14.43 32.01
N VAL A 381 -14.02 -13.84 31.14
CA VAL A 381 -14.08 -14.11 29.71
C VAL A 381 -13.13 -13.14 29.01
N PRO A 382 -12.01 -13.61 28.45
CA PRO A 382 -11.06 -12.73 27.79
C PRO A 382 -11.68 -12.11 26.52
N PHE A 383 -11.19 -10.94 26.14
CA PHE A 383 -11.39 -10.40 24.80
C PHE A 383 -10.57 -11.23 23.81
N THR A 384 -11.21 -11.70 22.73
CA THR A 384 -10.50 -12.33 21.61
C THR A 384 -10.08 -11.25 20.64
N VAL A 385 -8.77 -11.06 20.52
CA VAL A 385 -8.15 -10.15 19.55
C VAL A 385 -7.80 -10.94 18.29
N THR A 386 -8.35 -10.52 17.15
CA THR A 386 -8.09 -11.15 15.85
C THR A 386 -7.15 -10.29 15.00
N LEU A 387 -6.05 -10.89 14.57
CA LEU A 387 -5.16 -10.36 13.53
C LEU A 387 -5.49 -11.01 12.20
N THR A 388 -5.74 -10.20 11.17
CA THR A 388 -5.81 -10.62 9.76
C THR A 388 -4.65 -10.01 8.98
N ILE A 389 -3.85 -10.85 8.33
CA ILE A 389 -2.77 -10.43 7.42
C ILE A 389 -3.13 -10.81 6.00
N THR A 390 -3.04 -9.84 5.08
CA THR A 390 -3.38 -10.00 3.66
C THR A 390 -2.22 -9.55 2.78
N ASP A 391 -1.96 -10.27 1.68
CA ASP A 391 -1.08 -9.78 0.62
C ASP A 391 -1.81 -8.68 -0.17
N VAL A 392 -1.20 -7.49 -0.28
CA VAL A 392 -1.81 -6.30 -0.89
C VAL A 392 -2.27 -6.55 -2.34
N SER A 393 -1.59 -7.45 -3.04
CA SER A 393 -1.94 -7.80 -4.43
C SER A 393 -3.10 -8.80 -4.53
N GLY A 394 -3.45 -9.48 -3.44
CA GLY A 394 -4.43 -10.57 -3.40
C GLY A 394 -3.94 -11.87 -4.04
N ALA A 395 -2.66 -12.02 -4.35
CA ALA A 395 -2.09 -13.23 -4.94
C ALA A 395 -1.98 -14.36 -3.91
N LYS A 396 -1.70 -14.02 -2.65
CA LYS A 396 -1.54 -14.99 -1.56
C LYS A 396 -2.79 -15.02 -0.67
N LYS A 397 -3.09 -16.20 -0.12
CA LYS A 397 -4.23 -16.39 0.79
C LYS A 397 -3.96 -15.63 2.10
N GLN A 398 -4.96 -14.88 2.57
CA GLN A 398 -4.90 -14.22 3.86
C GLN A 398 -4.74 -15.23 5.01
N VAL A 399 -4.10 -14.81 6.10
CA VAL A 399 -3.92 -15.61 7.31
C VAL A 399 -4.50 -14.88 8.51
N ARG A 400 -5.14 -15.65 9.41
CA ARG A 400 -5.68 -15.15 10.67
C ARG A 400 -4.95 -15.75 11.87
N ARG A 401 -4.81 -14.95 12.92
CA ARG A 401 -4.32 -15.35 14.24
C ARG A 401 -5.20 -14.71 15.30
N GLU A 402 -5.43 -15.43 16.38
CA GLU A 402 -6.21 -14.94 17.51
C GLU A 402 -5.32 -14.99 18.75
N THR A 403 -5.55 -14.06 19.67
CA THR A 403 -5.02 -14.12 21.03
C THR A 403 -6.05 -13.61 22.03
N ASP A 404 -5.93 -14.05 23.27
CA ASP A 404 -6.85 -13.71 24.34
C ASP A 404 -6.21 -12.70 25.30
N VAL A 405 -6.97 -11.65 25.63
CA VAL A 405 -6.59 -10.62 26.59
C VAL A 405 -7.60 -10.56 27.72
N THR A 406 -7.14 -10.78 28.95
CA THR A 406 -7.96 -10.59 30.16
C THR A 406 -7.76 -9.18 30.69
N VAL A 407 -8.84 -8.45 30.89
CA VAL A 407 -8.81 -7.06 31.38
C VAL A 407 -9.41 -7.00 32.79
N ASN A 408 -8.60 -6.66 33.78
CA ASN A 408 -8.99 -6.51 35.17
C ASN A 408 -9.46 -5.08 35.46
N GLU A 409 -10.35 -4.92 36.46
CA GLU A 409 -10.82 -3.62 36.94
C GLU A 409 -9.73 -2.71 37.52
#